data_AF-A0A9X3FN45-F1
#
_entry.id   AF-A0A9X3FN45-F1
#
_cell.length_a   1.000
_cell.length_b   1.000
_cell.length_c   1.000
_cell.angle_alpha   90.00
_cell.angle_beta   90.00
_cell.angle_gamma   90.00
#
_symmetry.space_group_name_H-M   'P 1'
#
loop_
_entity.id
_entity.type
_entity.pdbx_description
1 polymer ?
#
loop_
_entity_poly.entity_id
_entity_poly.type
_entity_poly.pdbx_seq_one_letter_code
_entity_poly.pdbx_strand_id
1 'polypeptide(L)'
;MKDYILKQCDYHAWANTRLFNRLKELPNYEKIFNEQIQSVFPSIKDTFVHIYITDQVWLHILHGKSMNEAIQDREDLRKQIETKSLHELEKMFENMANQYKEFLITIQDVNAVFVIENPYVGKLETSILELVQHVVNHGTYHRGNITAMIRQLGHSSTMMDFVLYLHMVKKQGE
;
A
#
# COMPACT_ATOMS: atom_id res chain seq x y z
N MET A 1 13.46 -14.57 8.89
CA MET A 1 13.24 -13.15 8.47
C MET A 1 12.56 -13.04 7.11
N LYS A 2 12.99 -13.76 6.07
CA LYS A 2 12.33 -13.75 4.75
C LYS A 2 10.85 -14.17 4.78
N ASP A 3 10.53 -15.28 5.45
CA ASP A 3 9.12 -15.71 5.57
C ASP A 3 8.24 -14.72 6.34
N TYR A 4 8.85 -14.03 7.31
CA TYR A 4 8.16 -12.99 8.07
C TYR A 4 7.83 -11.80 7.15
N ILE A 5 8.79 -11.32 6.36
CA ILE A 5 8.54 -10.16 5.49
C ILE A 5 7.58 -10.49 4.34
N LEU A 6 7.65 -11.71 3.78
CA LEU A 6 6.67 -12.19 2.80
C LEU A 6 5.25 -12.19 3.39
N LYS A 7 5.10 -12.66 4.63
CA LYS A 7 3.81 -12.61 5.35
C LYS A 7 3.33 -11.18 5.60
N GLN A 8 4.23 -10.23 5.88
CA GLN A 8 3.89 -8.82 6.01
C GLN A 8 3.39 -8.23 4.67
N CYS A 9 4.00 -8.61 3.54
CA CYS A 9 3.51 -8.24 2.21
C CYS A 9 2.14 -8.85 1.90
N ASP A 10 1.95 -10.14 2.17
CA ASP A 10 0.66 -10.81 1.97
C ASP A 10 -0.43 -10.17 2.84
N TYR A 11 -0.11 -9.78 4.09
CA TYR A 11 -1.00 -9.01 4.95
C TYR A 11 -1.35 -7.64 4.36
N HIS A 12 -0.35 -6.90 3.89
CA HIS A 12 -0.57 -5.57 3.31
C HIS A 12 -1.49 -5.66 2.09
N ALA A 13 -1.26 -6.63 1.19
CA ALA A 13 -2.11 -6.90 0.04
C ALA A 13 -3.55 -7.26 0.48
N TRP A 14 -3.69 -8.21 1.40
CA TRP A 14 -4.99 -8.60 1.96
C TRP A 14 -5.76 -7.42 2.57
N ALA A 15 -5.08 -6.53 3.30
CA ALA A 15 -5.70 -5.38 3.94
C ALA A 15 -6.21 -4.37 2.90
N ASN A 16 -5.45 -4.12 1.82
CA ASN A 16 -5.89 -3.28 0.70
C ASN A 16 -7.13 -3.88 0.04
N THR A 17 -7.10 -5.17 -0.33
CA THR A 17 -8.23 -5.89 -0.94
C THR A 17 -9.47 -5.86 -0.04
N ARG A 18 -9.31 -5.96 1.29
CA ARG A 18 -10.44 -5.88 2.22
C ARG A 18 -11.14 -4.52 2.19
N LEU A 19 -10.41 -3.41 2.04
CA LEU A 19 -11.02 -2.10 1.90
C LEU A 19 -11.71 -1.92 0.55
N PHE A 20 -11.09 -2.37 -0.55
CA PHE A 20 -11.75 -2.34 -1.87
C PHE A 20 -13.07 -3.12 -1.83
N ASN A 21 -13.07 -4.33 -1.27
CA ASN A 21 -14.28 -5.13 -1.10
C ASN A 21 -15.31 -4.42 -0.22
N ARG A 22 -14.88 -3.84 0.91
CA ARG A 22 -15.80 -3.10 1.79
C ARG A 22 -16.45 -1.92 1.09
N LEU A 23 -15.70 -1.18 0.26
CA LEU A 23 -16.23 -0.06 -0.50
C LEU A 23 -17.27 -0.53 -1.52
N LYS A 24 -17.00 -1.60 -2.27
CA LYS A 24 -17.92 -2.17 -3.27
C LYS A 24 -19.27 -2.61 -2.67
N GLU A 25 -19.31 -2.93 -1.38
CA GLU A 25 -20.55 -3.25 -0.66
C GLU A 25 -21.38 -2.03 -0.25
N LEU A 26 -20.83 -0.81 -0.33
CA LEU A 26 -21.55 0.40 0.07
C LEU A 26 -22.52 0.86 -1.03
N PRO A 27 -23.68 1.41 -0.66
CA PRO A 27 -24.58 2.03 -1.63
C PRO A 27 -23.88 3.24 -2.28
N ASN A 28 -23.99 3.37 -3.60
CA ASN A 28 -23.34 4.45 -4.36
C ASN A 28 -21.81 4.51 -4.13
N TYR A 29 -21.15 3.36 -4.02
CA TYR A 29 -19.72 3.27 -3.73
C TYR A 29 -18.84 4.13 -4.66
N GLU A 30 -19.20 4.27 -5.94
CA GLU A 30 -18.45 5.11 -6.89
C GLU A 30 -18.47 6.58 -6.50
N LYS A 31 -19.63 7.07 -6.01
CA LYS A 31 -19.74 8.43 -5.50
C LYS A 31 -18.91 8.56 -4.22
N ILE A 32 -19.11 7.67 -3.25
CA ILE A 32 -18.37 7.65 -1.97
C ILE A 32 -16.86 7.64 -2.18
N PHE A 33 -16.39 6.88 -3.16
CA PHE A 33 -14.97 6.75 -3.47
C PHE A 33 -14.34 8.06 -3.93
N ASN A 34 -15.08 8.90 -4.66
CA ASN A 34 -14.61 10.17 -5.22
C ASN A 34 -15.07 11.42 -4.43
N GLU A 35 -15.93 11.24 -3.42
CA GLU A 35 -16.52 12.34 -2.66
C GLU A 35 -15.45 13.15 -1.92
N GLN A 36 -15.60 14.47 -1.95
CA GLN A 36 -14.66 15.39 -1.29
C GLN A 36 -14.92 15.41 0.22
N ILE A 37 -13.85 15.21 0.99
CA ILE A 37 -13.91 15.10 2.45
C ILE A 37 -12.85 16.02 3.04
N GLN A 38 -13.23 16.79 4.06
CA GLN A 38 -12.26 17.55 4.84
C GLN A 38 -11.44 16.58 5.71
N SER A 39 -10.25 16.23 5.23
CA SER A 39 -9.30 15.32 5.89
C SER A 39 -7.89 15.58 5.35
N VAL A 40 -6.92 14.76 5.77
CA VAL A 40 -5.51 14.84 5.29
C VAL A 40 -5.42 14.64 3.78
N PHE A 41 -6.28 13.80 3.21
CA PHE A 41 -6.48 13.68 1.78
C PHE A 41 -7.91 14.11 1.42
N PRO A 42 -8.11 14.67 0.21
CA PRO A 42 -9.40 15.23 -0.17
C PRO A 42 -10.46 14.17 -0.50
N SER A 43 -10.09 12.90 -0.70
CA SER A 43 -11.05 11.81 -0.89
C SER A 43 -10.48 10.44 -0.50
N ILE A 44 -11.33 9.41 -0.47
CA ILE A 44 -10.90 8.01 -0.30
C ILE A 44 -10.01 7.59 -1.47
N LYS A 45 -10.38 7.94 -2.71
CA LYS A 45 -9.58 7.68 -3.90
C LYS A 45 -8.19 8.30 -3.81
N ASP A 46 -8.10 9.57 -3.41
CA ASP A 46 -6.81 10.26 -3.26
C ASP A 46 -5.92 9.59 -2.21
N THR A 47 -6.53 9.02 -1.16
CA THR A 47 -5.78 8.26 -0.15
C THR A 47 -5.21 6.96 -0.72
N PHE A 48 -5.99 6.20 -1.51
CA PHE A 48 -5.46 5.01 -2.19
C PHE A 48 -4.39 5.35 -3.22
N VAL A 49 -4.58 6.44 -3.99
CA VAL A 49 -3.57 6.92 -4.94
C VAL A 49 -2.26 7.23 -4.23
N HIS A 50 -2.31 7.88 -3.06
CA HIS A 50 -1.12 8.16 -2.25
C HIS A 50 -0.41 6.88 -1.77
N ILE A 51 -1.16 5.89 -1.29
CA ILE A 51 -0.61 4.59 -0.88
C ILE A 51 0.08 3.94 -2.08
N TYR A 52 -0.62 3.82 -3.21
CA TYR A 52 -0.08 3.18 -4.42
C TYR A 52 1.21 3.84 -4.92
N ILE A 53 1.22 5.18 -5.01
CA ILE A 53 2.40 5.92 -5.47
C ILE A 53 3.57 5.69 -4.51
N THR A 54 3.33 5.75 -3.20
CA THR A 54 4.39 5.53 -2.21
C THR A 54 4.94 4.11 -2.31
N ASP A 55 4.08 3.10 -2.45
CA ASP A 55 4.49 1.72 -2.61
C ASP A 55 5.29 1.51 -3.91
N GLN A 56 4.92 2.16 -5.02
CA GLN A 56 5.67 2.11 -6.29
C GLN A 56 7.05 2.74 -6.14
N VAL A 57 7.14 3.91 -5.50
CA VAL A 57 8.42 4.61 -5.28
C VAL A 57 9.39 3.72 -4.50
N TRP A 58 8.93 3.08 -3.42
CA TRP A 58 9.78 2.18 -2.65
C TRP A 58 10.13 0.91 -3.40
N LEU A 59 9.23 0.39 -4.23
CA LEU A 59 9.52 -0.75 -5.10
C LEU A 59 10.60 -0.39 -6.14
N HIS A 60 10.55 0.81 -6.73
CA HIS A 60 11.59 1.28 -7.63
C HIS A 60 12.95 1.39 -6.94
N ILE A 61 12.99 1.88 -5.70
CA ILE A 61 14.22 1.95 -4.89
C ILE A 61 14.77 0.55 -4.61
N LEU A 62 13.89 -0.41 -4.27
CA LEU A 62 14.26 -1.82 -4.08
C LEU A 62 14.83 -2.45 -5.36
N HIS A 63 14.39 -2.01 -6.54
CA HIS A 63 14.95 -2.39 -7.84
C HIS A 63 16.20 -1.59 -8.25
N GLY A 64 16.74 -0.75 -7.36
CA GLY A 64 18.02 -0.07 -7.55
C GLY A 64 17.92 1.35 -8.11
N LYS A 65 16.74 1.94 -8.28
CA LYS A 65 16.64 3.39 -8.56
C LYS A 65 17.13 4.19 -7.35
N SER A 66 17.78 5.32 -7.61
CA SER A 66 18.02 6.30 -6.54
C SER A 66 16.70 6.89 -6.05
N MET A 67 16.69 7.40 -4.80
CA MET A 67 15.48 8.02 -4.24
C MET A 67 15.04 9.24 -5.05
N ASN A 68 15.98 10.00 -5.62
CA ASN A 68 15.67 11.14 -6.49
C ASN A 68 14.95 10.71 -7.77
N GLU A 69 15.45 9.69 -8.47
CA GLU A 69 14.79 9.16 -9.67
C GLU A 69 13.40 8.61 -9.34
N ALA A 70 13.28 7.83 -8.27
CA ALA A 70 11.99 7.27 -7.85
C ALA A 70 10.98 8.36 -7.47
N ILE A 71 11.42 9.44 -6.81
CA ILE A 71 10.53 10.58 -6.46
C ILE A 71 10.07 11.34 -7.71
N GLN A 72 10.92 11.47 -8.73
CA GLN A 72 10.55 12.14 -9.98
C GLN A 72 9.43 11.41 -10.72
N ASP A 73 9.33 10.08 -10.58
CA ASP A 73 8.25 9.28 -11.18
C ASP A 73 6.86 9.58 -10.58
N ARG A 74 6.77 10.25 -9.40
CA ARG A 74 5.49 10.40 -8.66
C ARG A 74 4.41 11.11 -9.46
N GLU A 75 4.77 12.13 -10.21
CA GLU A 75 3.81 12.91 -11.00
C GLU A 75 3.26 12.10 -12.17
N ASP A 76 4.12 11.34 -12.85
CA ASP A 76 3.70 10.48 -13.96
C ASP A 76 2.88 9.29 -13.46
N LEU A 77 3.24 8.71 -12.32
CA LEU A 77 2.43 7.71 -11.64
C LEU A 77 1.06 8.26 -11.25
N ARG A 78 0.99 9.51 -10.78
CA ARG A 78 -0.27 10.18 -10.44
C ARG A 78 -1.18 10.34 -11.64
N LYS A 79 -0.67 10.83 -12.76
CA LYS A 79 -1.44 10.99 -14.01
C LYS A 79 -1.98 9.65 -14.53
N GLN A 80 -1.22 8.57 -14.39
CA GLN A 80 -1.65 7.23 -14.80
C GLN A 80 -2.82 6.70 -13.97
N ILE A 81 -2.95 7.14 -12.72
CA ILE A 81 -3.87 6.54 -11.74
C ILE A 81 -5.06 7.43 -11.37
N GLU A 82 -4.94 8.75 -11.51
CA GLU A 82 -5.97 9.71 -11.08
C GLU A 82 -7.31 9.55 -11.81
N THR A 83 -7.30 9.02 -13.03
CA THR A 83 -8.50 8.77 -13.84
C THR A 83 -9.10 7.39 -13.60
N LYS A 84 -8.43 6.52 -12.84
CA LYS A 84 -8.83 5.13 -12.66
C LYS A 84 -10.07 5.00 -11.78
N SER A 85 -10.93 4.06 -12.19
CA SER A 85 -12.05 3.58 -11.38
C SER A 85 -11.55 2.78 -10.17
N LEU A 86 -12.44 2.53 -9.21
CA LEU A 86 -12.13 1.67 -8.06
C LEU A 86 -11.63 0.29 -8.48
N HIS A 87 -12.27 -0.32 -9.49
CA HIS A 87 -11.92 -1.65 -10.00
C HIS A 87 -10.57 -1.69 -10.72
N GLU A 88 -10.25 -0.66 -11.51
CA GLU A 88 -8.93 -0.57 -12.12
C GLU A 88 -7.84 -0.37 -11.06
N LEU A 89 -8.13 0.46 -10.05
CA LEU A 89 -7.19 0.70 -8.97
C LEU A 89 -6.93 -0.57 -8.16
N GLU A 90 -7.98 -1.33 -7.83
CA GLU A 90 -7.86 -2.64 -7.17
C GLU A 90 -6.91 -3.58 -7.95
N LYS A 91 -7.09 -3.71 -9.28
CA LYS A 91 -6.21 -4.52 -10.12
C LYS A 91 -4.76 -4.02 -10.12
N MET A 92 -4.55 -2.71 -10.09
CA MET A 92 -3.20 -2.14 -9.99
C MET A 92 -2.54 -2.50 -8.65
N PHE A 93 -3.29 -2.49 -7.55
CA PHE A 93 -2.81 -2.93 -6.24
C PHE A 93 -2.51 -4.43 -6.19
N GLU A 94 -3.33 -5.27 -6.83
CA GLU A 94 -3.06 -6.71 -6.96
C GLU A 94 -1.75 -6.95 -7.74
N ASN A 95 -1.56 -6.24 -8.85
CA ASN A 95 -0.34 -6.31 -9.64
C ASN A 95 0.89 -5.84 -8.84
N MET A 96 0.77 -4.74 -8.09
CA MET A 96 1.82 -4.27 -7.18
C MET A 96 2.22 -5.35 -6.16
N ALA A 97 1.23 -5.98 -5.52
CA ALA A 97 1.49 -7.02 -4.54
C ALA A 97 2.28 -8.19 -5.14
N ASN A 98 1.96 -8.59 -6.38
CA ASN A 98 2.70 -9.60 -7.12
C ASN A 98 4.14 -9.16 -7.40
N GLN A 99 4.37 -7.91 -7.81
CA GLN A 99 5.74 -7.40 -8.05
C GLN A 99 6.60 -7.41 -6.79
N TYR A 100 6.05 -7.01 -5.64
CA TYR A 100 6.76 -7.12 -4.35
C TYR A 100 7.12 -8.57 -4.01
N LYS A 101 6.18 -9.50 -4.23
CA LYS A 101 6.39 -10.92 -3.96
C LYS A 101 7.45 -11.52 -4.88
N GLU A 102 7.37 -11.24 -6.18
CA GLU A 102 8.35 -11.66 -7.18
C GLU A 102 9.75 -11.14 -6.82
N PHE A 103 9.86 -9.85 -6.53
CA PHE A 103 11.12 -9.25 -6.06
C PHE A 103 11.66 -9.99 -4.83
N LEU A 104 10.86 -10.13 -3.76
CA LEU A 104 11.31 -10.75 -2.52
C LEU A 104 11.69 -12.23 -2.67
N ILE A 105 11.07 -12.97 -3.59
CA ILE A 105 11.46 -14.35 -3.88
C ILE A 105 12.90 -14.41 -4.39
N THR A 106 13.33 -13.44 -5.22
CA THR A 106 14.70 -13.38 -5.77
C THR A 106 15.77 -13.01 -4.74
N ILE A 107 15.40 -12.28 -3.68
CA ILE A 107 16.34 -11.80 -2.67
C ILE A 107 16.81 -12.93 -1.75
N GLN A 108 18.12 -13.14 -1.63
CA GLN A 108 18.68 -14.16 -0.73
C GLN A 108 18.68 -13.70 0.74
N ASP A 109 19.22 -12.51 1.01
CA ASP A 109 19.28 -11.93 2.35
C ASP A 109 18.51 -10.62 2.41
N VAL A 110 17.37 -10.64 3.09
CA VAL A 110 16.53 -9.45 3.31
C VAL A 110 17.15 -8.47 4.32
N ASN A 111 18.17 -8.89 5.06
CA ASN A 111 18.90 -8.04 5.99
C ASN A 111 20.14 -7.40 5.34
N ALA A 112 20.41 -7.69 4.07
CA ALA A 112 21.50 -7.07 3.34
C ALA A 112 21.36 -5.54 3.40
N VAL A 113 22.40 -4.90 3.90
CA VAL A 113 22.42 -3.47 4.16
C VAL A 113 22.88 -2.72 2.92
N PHE A 114 22.21 -1.62 2.61
CA PHE A 114 22.57 -0.69 1.55
C PHE A 114 22.27 0.74 1.99
N VAL A 115 22.85 1.71 1.26
CA VAL A 115 22.68 3.12 1.55
C VAL A 115 21.65 3.71 0.60
N ILE A 116 20.63 4.36 1.14
CA ILE A 116 19.76 5.25 0.39
C ILE A 116 20.18 6.70 0.63
N GLU A 117 20.12 7.53 -0.41
CA GLU A 117 20.34 8.96 -0.28
C GLU A 117 19.00 9.69 -0.36
N ASN A 118 18.51 10.13 0.79
CA ASN A 118 17.26 10.86 0.86
C ASN A 118 17.52 12.36 0.60
N PRO A 119 16.86 12.97 -0.40
CA PRO A 119 17.10 14.37 -0.75
C PRO A 119 16.72 15.37 0.35
N TYR A 120 15.92 14.95 1.33
CA TYR A 120 15.40 15.81 2.40
C TYR A 120 16.20 15.69 3.70
N VAL A 121 16.74 14.50 3.99
CA VAL A 121 17.37 14.21 5.31
C VAL A 121 18.77 13.57 5.22
N GLY A 122 19.27 13.32 4.01
CA GLY A 122 20.62 12.79 3.78
C GLY A 122 20.69 11.26 3.68
N LYS A 123 21.89 10.72 3.92
CA LYS A 123 22.17 9.29 3.76
C LYS A 123 21.58 8.48 4.92
N LEU A 124 20.98 7.34 4.58
CA LEU A 124 20.51 6.35 5.53
C LEU A 124 21.06 4.97 5.13
N GLU A 125 21.72 4.31 6.07
CA GLU A 125 22.07 2.90 5.98
C GLU A 125 20.87 2.07 6.47
N THR A 126 20.37 1.16 5.64
CA THR A 126 19.14 0.39 5.91
C THR A 126 19.13 -0.93 5.16
N SER A 127 18.14 -1.78 5.42
CA SER A 127 17.97 -3.10 4.79
C SER A 127 16.67 -3.23 4.01
N ILE A 128 16.59 -4.24 3.15
CA ILE A 128 15.35 -4.58 2.40
C ILE A 128 14.20 -4.83 3.38
N LEU A 129 14.49 -5.52 4.49
CA LEU A 129 13.53 -5.81 5.55
C LEU A 129 12.92 -4.53 6.13
N GLU A 130 13.75 -3.53 6.46
CA GLU A 130 13.28 -2.27 7.04
C GLU A 130 12.47 -1.44 6.04
N LEU A 131 12.86 -1.42 4.76
CA LEU A 131 12.10 -0.71 3.73
C LEU A 131 10.73 -1.36 3.49
N VAL A 132 10.66 -2.68 3.41
CA VAL A 132 9.36 -3.37 3.27
C VAL A 132 8.51 -3.18 4.53
N GLN A 133 9.12 -3.23 5.72
CA GLN A 133 8.41 -2.92 6.96
C GLN A 133 7.86 -1.49 6.96
N HIS A 134 8.61 -0.52 6.43
CA HIS A 134 8.14 0.85 6.23
C HIS A 134 6.92 0.91 5.30
N VAL A 135 6.97 0.28 4.13
CA VAL A 135 5.85 0.21 3.17
C VAL A 135 4.59 -0.35 3.82
N VAL A 136 4.73 -1.47 4.54
CA VAL A 136 3.59 -2.11 5.23
C VAL A 136 3.01 -1.19 6.30
N ASN A 137 3.86 -0.55 7.11
CA ASN A 137 3.45 0.37 8.17
C ASN A 137 2.80 1.65 7.63
N HIS A 138 3.38 2.25 6.59
CA HIS A 138 2.84 3.42 5.89
C HIS A 138 1.45 3.14 5.32
N GLY A 139 1.28 1.97 4.69
CA GLY A 139 -0.03 1.50 4.25
C GLY A 139 -1.03 1.38 5.40
N THR A 140 -0.63 0.81 6.54
CA THR A 140 -1.51 0.70 7.73
C THR A 140 -1.94 2.07 8.25
N TYR A 141 -1.02 3.03 8.33
CA TYR A 141 -1.32 4.39 8.74
C TYR A 141 -2.39 5.04 7.85
N HIS A 142 -2.23 4.97 6.52
CA HIS A 142 -3.16 5.61 5.59
C HIS A 142 -4.46 4.85 5.35
N ARG A 143 -4.46 3.51 5.48
CA ARG A 143 -5.70 2.74 5.58
C ARG A 143 -6.53 3.15 6.79
N GLY A 144 -5.90 3.56 7.89
CA GLY A 144 -6.56 4.21 9.02
C GLY A 144 -7.35 5.46 8.59
N ASN A 145 -6.77 6.33 7.76
CA ASN A 145 -7.48 7.49 7.22
C ASN A 145 -8.71 7.07 6.39
N ILE A 146 -8.60 6.04 5.54
CA ILE A 146 -9.73 5.52 4.76
C ILE A 146 -10.85 5.02 5.68
N THR A 147 -10.51 4.29 6.74
CA THR A 147 -11.54 3.80 7.69
C THR A 147 -12.28 4.94 8.38
N ALA A 148 -11.56 6.01 8.74
CA ALA A 148 -12.15 7.21 9.33
C ALA A 148 -13.03 7.97 8.32
N MET A 149 -12.60 8.08 7.06
CA MET A 149 -13.39 8.68 5.98
C MET A 149 -14.69 7.93 5.71
N ILE A 150 -14.64 6.59 5.63
CA ILE A 150 -15.85 5.76 5.47
C ILE A 150 -16.84 6.03 6.62
N ARG A 151 -16.33 6.18 7.84
CA ARG A 151 -17.14 6.53 9.03
C ARG A 151 -17.70 7.94 8.97
N GLN A 152 -16.92 8.92 8.53
CA GLN A 152 -17.36 10.31 8.35
C GLN A 152 -18.50 10.43 7.34
N LEU A 153 -18.50 9.57 6.31
CA LEU A 153 -19.59 9.47 5.33
C LEU A 153 -20.80 8.64 5.84
N GLY A 154 -20.83 8.27 7.12
CA GLY A 154 -21.97 7.58 7.75
C GLY A 154 -22.00 6.07 7.56
N HIS A 155 -20.91 5.45 7.06
CA HIS A 155 -20.85 4.02 6.79
C HIS A 155 -19.94 3.28 7.76
N SER A 156 -20.20 1.98 7.95
CA SER A 156 -19.26 1.13 8.66
C SER A 156 -18.06 0.74 7.81
N SER A 157 -16.86 0.88 8.37
CA SER A 157 -15.64 0.36 7.74
C SER A 157 -15.43 -1.13 8.08
N THR A 158 -14.23 -1.64 7.82
CA THR A 158 -13.85 -3.05 7.98
C THR A 158 -12.61 -3.18 8.86
N MET A 159 -12.54 -4.22 9.70
CA MET A 159 -11.33 -4.53 10.49
C MET A 159 -10.15 -4.85 9.56
N MET A 160 -8.93 -4.51 9.90
CA MET A 160 -7.76 -4.92 9.09
C MET A 160 -6.62 -5.36 9.99
N ASP A 161 -6.94 -5.78 11.19
CA ASP A 161 -5.97 -6.21 12.19
C ASP A 161 -5.16 -7.40 11.69
N PHE A 162 -3.86 -7.37 11.93
CA PHE A 162 -2.97 -8.46 11.53
C PHE A 162 -3.39 -9.81 12.14
N VAL A 163 -3.89 -9.80 13.39
CA VAL A 163 -4.39 -11.01 14.06
C VAL A 163 -5.60 -11.61 13.32
N LEU A 164 -6.48 -10.77 12.77
CA LEU A 164 -7.61 -11.24 11.95
C LEU A 164 -7.11 -11.90 10.66
N TYR A 165 -6.13 -11.28 9.99
CA TYR A 165 -5.49 -11.87 8.82
C TYR A 165 -4.91 -13.27 9.12
N LEU A 166 -4.17 -13.41 10.23
CA LEU A 166 -3.62 -14.70 10.65
C LEU A 166 -4.70 -15.76 10.88
N HIS A 167 -5.86 -15.37 11.41
CA HIS A 167 -6.98 -16.27 11.63
C HIS A 167 -7.62 -16.72 10.31
N MET A 168 -7.79 -15.79 9.36
CA MET A 168 -8.41 -16.08 8.06
C MET A 168 -7.55 -16.96 7.16
N VAL A 169 -6.23 -16.74 7.14
CA VAL A 169 -5.32 -17.57 6.33
C VAL A 169 -5.26 -19.01 6.84
N LYS A 170 -5.26 -19.21 8.16
CA LYS A 170 -5.27 -20.57 8.75
C LYS A 170 -6.53 -21.34 8.36
N LYS A 171 -7.70 -20.71 8.44
CA LYS A 171 -8.99 -21.34 8.10
C LYS A 171 -9.12 -21.69 6.61
N GLN A 172 -8.40 -21.01 5.72
CA GLN A 172 -8.40 -21.32 4.28
C GLN A 172 -7.50 -22.51 3.91
N GLY A 173 -6.57 -22.88 4.80
CA GLY A 173 -5.68 -24.04 4.63
C GLY A 173 -6.19 -25.32 5.29
N GLU A 174 -7.33 -25.26 5.97
CA GLU A 174 -8.09 -26.40 6.51
C GLU A 174 -9.18 -26.82 5.51
#